data_AF-A0A0R1QJP5-F1
#
_entry.id   AF-A0A0R1QJP5-F1
#
_cell.length_a   1.000
_cell.length_b   1.000
_cell.length_c   1.000
_cell.angle_alpha   90.00
_cell.angle_beta   90.00
_cell.angle_gamma   90.00
#
_symmetry.space_group_name_H-M   'P 1'
#
loop_
_entity.id
_entity.type
_entity.pdbx_description
1 polymer ?
#
loop_
_entity_poly.entity_id
_entity_poly.type
_entity_poly.pdbx_seq_one_letter_code
_entity_poly.pdbx_strand_id
1 'polypeptide(L)'
;MLKHYEPDLKVTEVGGVYDYPKSKTVLVTVKEDSAWDDKSAVKSMHTDIASIWKAFKKSKGDGFSNISVMVTYPTEDAGGNTHSTKEMTADIQGNKLRTLNVKEFDDDNVPKFATKYWQRNDLPSLN
;
A
#
# COMPACT_ATOMS: atom_id res chain seq x y z
N MET A 1 -9.93 11.78 -2.91
CA MET A 1 -10.13 11.28 -1.53
C MET A 1 -8.81 11.02 -0.83
N LEU A 2 -7.94 10.11 -1.32
CA LEU A 2 -6.64 9.81 -0.68
C LEU A 2 -5.71 11.04 -0.55
N LYS A 3 -5.46 11.76 -1.65
CA LYS A 3 -4.65 13.00 -1.65
C LYS A 3 -5.15 14.14 -0.75
N HIS A 4 -6.42 14.11 -0.34
CA HIS A 4 -6.95 15.10 0.62
C HIS A 4 -6.46 14.81 2.05
N TYR A 5 -6.24 13.55 2.39
CA TYR A 5 -5.79 13.11 3.72
C TYR A 5 -4.29 12.87 3.81
N GLU A 6 -3.66 12.55 2.67
CA GLU A 6 -2.24 12.23 2.53
C GLU A 6 -1.74 12.83 1.20
N PRO A 7 -1.41 14.14 1.17
CA PRO A 7 -1.12 14.87 -0.06
C PRO A 7 0.17 14.42 -0.76
N ASP A 8 1.11 13.86 0.00
CA ASP A 8 2.43 13.46 -0.50
C ASP A 8 2.42 12.07 -1.18
N LEU A 9 1.33 11.31 -1.07
CA LEU A 9 1.23 9.99 -1.70
C LEU A 9 1.25 10.07 -3.24
N LYS A 10 2.21 9.36 -3.85
CA LYS A 10 2.34 9.22 -5.31
C LYS A 10 1.44 8.10 -5.87
N VAL A 11 0.13 8.21 -5.62
CA VAL A 11 -0.86 7.29 -6.16
C VAL A 11 -0.96 7.45 -7.68
N THR A 12 -0.76 6.37 -8.42
CA THR A 12 -0.89 6.34 -9.89
C THR A 12 -2.23 5.78 -10.36
N GLU A 13 -2.81 4.85 -9.60
CA GLU A 13 -4.09 4.23 -9.95
C GLU A 13 -4.92 3.95 -8.70
N VAL A 14 -6.22 4.19 -8.81
CA VAL A 14 -7.21 3.70 -7.86
C VAL A 14 -8.28 2.96 -8.66
N GLY A 15 -8.25 1.64 -8.58
CA GLY A 15 -9.19 0.73 -9.23
C GLY A 15 -10.06 -0.01 -8.22
N GLY A 16 -11.04 -0.76 -8.70
CA GLY A 16 -11.83 -1.62 -7.80
C GLY A 16 -12.99 -2.32 -8.48
N VAL A 17 -13.37 -3.46 -7.91
CA VAL A 17 -14.63 -4.12 -8.24
C VAL A 17 -15.65 -3.67 -7.20
N TYR A 18 -16.70 -3.01 -7.67
CA TYR A 18 -17.82 -2.52 -6.87
C TYR A 18 -19.07 -3.31 -7.22
N ASP A 19 -19.08 -4.61 -6.90
CA ASP A 19 -20.22 -5.45 -7.19
C ASP A 19 -21.06 -5.65 -5.93
N TYR A 20 -22.30 -5.15 -5.95
CA TYR A 20 -23.27 -5.41 -4.90
C TYR A 20 -23.98 -6.73 -5.20
N PRO A 21 -24.01 -7.73 -4.30
CA PRO A 21 -23.64 -7.67 -2.88
C PRO A 21 -22.25 -8.26 -2.54
N LYS A 22 -21.43 -8.64 -3.52
CA LYS A 22 -20.37 -9.66 -3.32
C LYS A 22 -18.95 -9.15 -3.05
N SER A 23 -18.58 -7.91 -3.39
CA SER A 23 -17.31 -7.34 -2.90
C SER A 23 -17.18 -5.87 -3.28
N LYS A 24 -16.84 -5.02 -2.31
CA LYS A 24 -16.32 -3.69 -2.57
C LYS A 24 -14.82 -3.75 -2.31
N THR A 25 -14.07 -4.13 -3.34
CA THR A 25 -12.61 -4.24 -3.28
C THR A 25 -12.00 -3.01 -3.92
N VAL A 26 -11.07 -2.36 -3.23
CA VAL A 26 -10.29 -1.24 -3.78
C VAL A 26 -8.87 -1.71 -4.02
N LEU A 27 -8.31 -1.40 -5.19
CA LEU A 27 -6.90 -1.54 -5.52
C LEU A 27 -6.28 -0.15 -5.57
N VAL A 28 -5.20 0.07 -4.82
CA VAL A 28 -4.41 1.31 -4.91
C VAL A 28 -3.02 0.96 -5.39
N THR A 29 -2.60 1.55 -6.50
CA THR A 29 -1.25 1.42 -7.05
C THR A 29 -0.45 2.68 -6.75
N VAL A 30 0.72 2.50 -6.14
CA VAL A 30 1.70 3.57 -5.86
C VAL A 30 2.96 3.30 -6.67
N LYS A 31 3.47 4.35 -7.32
CA LYS A 31 4.73 4.32 -8.08
C LYS A 31 5.67 5.42 -7.59
N GLU A 32 6.86 5.03 -7.17
CA GLU A 32 7.97 5.92 -6.80
C GLU A 32 9.19 5.69 -7.69
N ASP A 33 10.12 6.65 -7.69
CA ASP A 33 11.43 6.49 -8.34
C ASP A 33 12.28 5.47 -7.58
N SER A 34 12.97 4.62 -8.32
CA SER A 34 13.70 3.45 -7.81
C SER A 34 15.11 3.71 -7.28
N ALA A 35 15.51 4.97 -7.12
CA ALA A 35 16.87 5.33 -6.71
C ALA A 35 17.22 4.95 -5.25
N TRP A 36 16.23 4.50 -4.47
CA TRP A 36 16.41 4.06 -3.09
C TRP A 36 17.11 2.70 -2.99
N ASP A 37 18.01 2.56 -2.00
CA ASP A 37 18.51 1.25 -1.59
C ASP A 37 17.36 0.36 -1.08
N ASP A 38 17.56 -0.96 -1.10
CA ASP A 38 16.48 -1.92 -0.81
C ASP A 38 15.87 -1.74 0.59
N LYS A 39 16.67 -1.39 1.60
CA LYS A 39 16.17 -1.21 2.97
C LYS A 39 15.32 0.05 3.08
N SER A 40 15.81 1.16 2.51
CA SER A 40 15.05 2.42 2.45
C SER A 40 13.77 2.26 1.64
N ALA A 41 13.83 1.52 0.53
CA ALA A 41 12.67 1.25 -0.30
C ALA A 41 11.59 0.46 0.46
N VAL A 42 11.95 -0.63 1.15
CA VAL A 42 11.00 -1.42 1.95
C VAL A 42 10.34 -0.55 3.01
N LYS A 43 11.10 0.32 3.69
CA LYS A 43 10.55 1.25 4.68
C LYS A 43 9.56 2.22 4.06
N SER A 44 9.92 2.86 2.95
CA SER A 44 9.02 3.76 2.24
C SER A 44 7.73 3.06 1.77
N MET A 45 7.82 1.80 1.32
CA MET A 45 6.63 1.02 0.95
C MET A 45 5.70 0.75 2.13
N HIS A 46 6.25 0.43 3.30
CA HIS A 46 5.45 0.32 4.53
C HIS A 46 4.80 1.66 4.87
N THR A 47 5.54 2.76 4.79
CA THR A 47 5.01 4.11 5.00
C THR A 47 3.85 4.42 4.03
N ASP A 48 4.01 4.14 2.73
CA ASP A 48 2.98 4.35 1.70
C ASP A 48 1.69 3.58 2.02
N ILE A 49 1.82 2.28 2.35
CA ILE A 49 0.69 1.42 2.72
C ILE A 49 0.00 1.95 3.98
N ALA A 50 0.77 2.31 5.01
CA ALA A 50 0.25 2.84 6.25
C ALA A 50 -0.53 4.15 6.03
N SER A 51 0.00 5.07 5.23
CA SER A 51 -0.67 6.31 4.85
C SER A 51 -1.97 6.04 4.09
N ILE A 52 -1.98 5.10 3.14
CA ILE A 52 -3.21 4.71 2.42
C ILE A 52 -4.27 4.18 3.40
N TRP A 53 -3.90 3.30 4.33
CA TRP A 53 -4.84 2.80 5.34
C TRP A 53 -5.34 3.91 6.26
N LYS A 54 -4.47 4.82 6.71
CA LYS A 54 -4.85 5.99 7.51
C LYS A 54 -5.84 6.88 6.73
N ALA A 55 -5.62 7.09 5.44
CA ALA A 55 -6.54 7.84 4.57
C ALA A 55 -7.90 7.14 4.40
N PHE A 56 -7.92 5.83 4.18
CA PHE A 56 -9.18 5.06 4.13
C PHE A 56 -9.92 5.11 5.47
N LYS A 57 -9.21 5.01 6.60
CA LYS A 57 -9.81 5.13 7.92
C LYS A 57 -10.46 6.51 8.13
N LYS A 58 -9.77 7.59 7.77
CA LYS A 58 -10.28 8.98 7.85
C LYS A 58 -11.49 9.21 6.93
N SER A 59 -11.53 8.54 5.78
CA SER A 59 -12.60 8.66 4.77
C SER A 59 -13.77 7.68 4.90
N LYS A 60 -13.83 6.91 6.01
CA LYS A 60 -14.86 5.86 6.23
C LYS A 60 -14.82 4.72 5.19
N GLY A 61 -13.61 4.36 4.74
CA GLY A 61 -13.33 3.20 3.90
C GLY A 61 -13.55 1.85 4.59
N ASP A 62 -13.95 1.84 5.86
CA ASP A 62 -14.31 0.62 6.60
C ASP A 62 -15.58 -0.07 6.08
N GLY A 63 -16.30 0.56 5.14
CA GLY A 63 -17.39 -0.06 4.38
C GLY A 63 -16.93 -0.95 3.23
N PHE A 64 -15.63 -1.01 2.92
CA PHE A 64 -15.05 -1.91 1.92
C PHE A 64 -14.92 -3.34 2.47
N SER A 65 -15.18 -4.35 1.63
CA SER A 65 -14.93 -5.74 2.03
C SER A 65 -13.43 -6.01 2.11
N ASN A 66 -12.67 -5.42 1.20
CA ASN A 66 -11.22 -5.53 1.12
C ASN A 66 -10.61 -4.26 0.52
N ILE A 67 -9.43 -3.88 1.00
CA ILE A 67 -8.60 -2.83 0.41
C ILE A 67 -7.25 -3.48 0.15
N SER A 68 -6.90 -3.64 -1.12
CA SER A 68 -5.61 -4.13 -1.58
C SER A 68 -4.75 -2.93 -1.98
N VAL A 69 -3.54 -2.86 -1.43
CA VAL A 69 -2.57 -1.81 -1.76
C VAL A 69 -1.38 -2.49 -2.39
N MET A 70 -1.05 -2.09 -3.62
CA MET A 70 0.12 -2.53 -4.36
C MET A 70 1.08 -1.34 -4.51
N VAL A 71 2.30 -1.51 -4.03
CA VAL A 71 3.36 -0.51 -4.17
C VAL A 71 4.45 -1.10 -5.05
N THR A 72 4.82 -0.36 -6.09
CA THR A 72 5.84 -0.78 -7.07
C THR A 72 6.85 0.33 -7.30
N TYR A 73 8.13 0.06 -7.11
CA TYR A 73 9.20 1.01 -7.45
C TYR A 73 9.95 0.50 -8.69
N PRO A 74 9.57 0.99 -9.89
CA PRO A 74 10.18 0.53 -11.13
C PRO A 74 11.59 1.08 -11.35
N THR A 75 12.50 0.21 -11.76
CA THR A 75 13.84 0.54 -12.26
C THR A 75 13.87 0.46 -13.77
N GLU A 76 14.48 1.45 -14.41
CA GLU A 76 14.79 1.37 -15.83
C GLU A 76 16.20 0.78 -16.01
N ASP A 77 16.35 -0.21 -16.89
CA ASP A 77 17.68 -0.68 -17.27
C ASP A 77 18.35 0.28 -18.27
N ALA A 78 19.65 0.07 -18.53
CA ALA A 78 20.40 0.90 -19.47
C ALA A 78 19.85 0.86 -20.93
N GLY A 79 18.97 -0.08 -21.24
CA GLY A 79 18.30 -0.22 -22.53
C GLY A 79 16.92 0.44 -22.59
N GLY A 80 16.48 1.13 -21.53
CA GLY A 80 15.19 1.79 -21.46
C GLY A 80 14.02 0.88 -21.07
N ASN A 81 14.28 -0.37 -20.67
CA ASN A 81 13.21 -1.26 -20.25
C ASN A 81 12.91 -1.05 -18.77
N THR A 82 11.63 -0.88 -18.44
CA THR A 82 11.17 -0.79 -17.06
C THR A 82 10.99 -2.19 -16.46
N HIS A 83 11.66 -2.44 -15.34
CA HIS A 83 11.52 -3.63 -14.51
C HIS A 83 10.97 -3.23 -13.15
N SER A 84 10.01 -3.98 -12.60
CA SER A 84 9.60 -3.82 -11.20
C SER A 84 10.56 -4.59 -10.29
N THR A 85 11.60 -3.91 -9.81
CA THR A 85 12.58 -4.53 -8.92
C THR A 85 12.19 -4.47 -7.45
N LYS A 86 11.16 -3.71 -7.09
CA LYS A 86 10.69 -3.64 -5.72
C LYS A 86 9.17 -3.61 -5.73
N GLU A 87 8.56 -4.60 -5.10
CA GLU A 87 7.11 -4.75 -5.06
C GLU A 87 6.66 -5.23 -3.68
N MET A 88 5.56 -4.66 -3.22
CA MET A 88 4.91 -5.03 -1.98
C MET A 88 3.40 -4.95 -2.15
N THR A 89 2.70 -5.94 -1.62
CA THR A 89 1.24 -5.96 -1.57
C THR A 89 0.76 -6.19 -0.14
N ALA A 90 -0.18 -5.37 0.30
CA ALA A 90 -0.83 -5.53 1.58
C ALA A 90 -2.35 -5.36 1.44
N ASP A 91 -3.07 -6.38 1.85
CA ASP A 91 -4.53 -6.39 1.89
C ASP A 91 -5.02 -6.13 3.30
N ILE A 92 -6.08 -5.36 3.45
CA ILE A 92 -6.81 -5.21 4.71
C ILE A 92 -8.31 -5.28 4.51
N GLN A 93 -9.00 -6.06 5.33
CA GLN A 93 -10.47 -6.05 5.38
C GLN A 93 -10.97 -4.78 6.05
N GLY A 94 -12.09 -4.22 5.58
CA GLY A 94 -12.64 -2.97 6.14
C GLY A 94 -13.00 -3.06 7.63
N ASN A 95 -13.43 -4.23 8.12
CA ASN A 95 -13.66 -4.46 9.55
C ASN A 95 -12.36 -4.35 10.37
N LYS A 96 -11.23 -4.87 9.89
CA LYS A 96 -9.91 -4.74 10.51
C LYS A 96 -9.40 -3.31 10.43
N LEU A 97 -9.68 -2.61 9.33
CA LEU A 97 -9.40 -1.17 9.24
C LEU A 97 -10.11 -0.36 10.34
N ARG A 98 -11.28 -0.79 10.83
CA ARG A 98 -11.96 -0.11 11.96
C ARG A 98 -11.12 -0.08 13.23
N THR A 99 -10.30 -1.10 13.47
CA THR A 99 -9.46 -1.20 14.67
C THR A 99 -8.14 -0.47 14.54
N LEU A 100 -7.83 0.11 13.37
CA LEU A 100 -6.62 0.91 13.16
C LEU A 100 -6.65 2.18 14.01
N ASN A 101 -5.70 2.32 14.95
CA ASN A 101 -5.45 3.57 15.64
C ASN A 101 -4.54 4.47 14.80
N VAL A 102 -5.12 5.43 14.08
CA VAL A 102 -4.39 6.32 13.15
C VAL A 102 -3.21 7.05 13.80
N LYS A 103 -3.31 7.40 15.10
CA LYS A 103 -2.28 8.18 15.81
C LYS A 103 -1.11 7.34 16.29
N GLU A 104 -1.35 6.06 16.57
CA GLU A 104 -0.36 5.15 17.18
C GLU A 104 0.09 4.06 16.19
N PHE A 105 -0.44 4.06 14.96
CA PHE A 105 -0.07 3.07 13.97
C PHE A 105 1.30 3.37 13.37
N ASP A 106 2.25 2.53 13.77
CA ASP A 106 3.59 2.40 13.24
C ASP A 106 3.56 1.63 11.91
N ASP A 107 4.23 2.17 10.89
CA ASP A 107 4.34 1.57 9.57
C ASP A 107 5.11 0.24 9.58
N ASP A 108 6.02 0.03 10.54
CA ASP A 108 6.71 -1.25 10.73
C ASP A 108 5.74 -2.40 11.09
N ASN A 109 4.51 -2.06 11.53
CA ASN A 109 3.46 -3.05 11.81
C ASN A 109 2.60 -3.41 10.60
N VAL A 110 2.83 -2.83 9.41
CA VAL A 110 2.08 -3.17 8.19
C VAL A 110 1.99 -4.68 7.95
N PRO A 111 3.09 -5.48 8.00
CA PRO A 111 3.01 -6.92 7.76
C PRO A 111 2.12 -7.67 8.76
N LYS A 112 2.16 -7.26 10.04
CA LYS A 112 1.39 -7.89 11.14
C LYS A 112 -0.08 -7.47 11.10
N PHE A 113 -0.35 -6.22 10.70
CA PHE A 113 -1.69 -5.67 10.67
C PHE A 113 -2.45 -6.02 9.38
N ALA A 114 -1.74 -6.33 8.30
CA ALA A 114 -2.36 -6.81 7.07
C ALA A 114 -3.21 -8.07 7.32
N THR A 115 -4.23 -8.28 6.48
CA THR A 115 -4.94 -9.56 6.36
C THR A 115 -4.17 -10.51 5.46
N LYS A 116 -3.56 -9.98 4.40
CA LYS A 116 -2.56 -10.68 3.58
C LYS A 116 -1.42 -9.72 3.30
N TYR A 117 -0.20 -10.24 3.38
CA TYR A 117 1.01 -9.49 3.13
C TYR A 117 1.91 -10.29 2.20
N TRP A 118 2.47 -9.62 1.21
CA TRP A 118 3.50 -10.17 0.36
C TRP A 118 4.52 -9.08 0.03
N GLN A 119 5.79 -9.48 0.04
CA GLN A 119 6.93 -8.68 -0.38
C GLN A 119 7.76 -9.55 -1.31
N ARG A 120 8.42 -8.94 -2.30
CA ARG A 120 9.37 -9.66 -3.14
C ARG A 120 10.48 -10.30 -2.28
N ASN A 121 10.80 -11.57 -2.57
CA ASN A 121 11.65 -12.41 -1.71
C ASN A 121 13.11 -11.96 -1.58
N ASP A 122 13.59 -11.15 -2.51
CA ASP A 122 14.96 -10.63 -2.55
C ASP A 122 15.12 -9.30 -1.79
N LEU A 123 14.01 -8.68 -1.39
CA LEU A 123 14.02 -7.49 -0.55
C LEU A 123 14.27 -7.87 0.93
N PRO A 124 15.00 -7.04 1.69
CA PRO A 124 15.27 -7.31 3.10
C PRO A 124 13.99 -7.25 3.94
N SER A 125 13.95 -8.02 5.02
CA SER A 125 12.98 -7.79 6.09
C SER A 125 13.43 -6.61 6.97
N LEU A 126 12.49 -5.78 7.40
CA LEU A 126 12.75 -4.82 8.47
C LEU A 126 12.58 -5.56 9.81
N ASN A 127 13.67 -5.62 10.59
CA ASN A 127 13.69 -6.20 11.93
C ASN A 127 13.50 -5.10 12.97
#